data_AF-W3VTZ0-F1
#
_entry.id   AF-W3VTZ0-F1
#
_cell.length_a   1.000
_cell.length_b   1.000
_cell.length_c   1.000
_cell.angle_alpha   90.00
_cell.angle_beta   90.00
_cell.angle_gamma   90.00
#
_symmetry.space_group_name_H-M   'P 1'
#
loop_
_entity.id
_entity.type
_entity.pdbx_description
1 polymer ?
#
loop_
_entity_poly.entity_id
_entity_poly.type
_entity_poly.pdbx_seq_one_letter_code
_entity_poly.pdbx_strand_id
1 'polypeptide(L)'
;MVPRIPGTLRGLSTSAKVHLQHVLYFGDVLGYNSVQRLAKFPRAWIDAVGASADIDHGVAFTHAVGSPTHSILSYTLLDTPLTRARRREATLEPTTNAAAEQVGQEEGEVIGEEPRRRIAQSKVFALGRNTHAQLGLGFASQEATRGMVTGDITGKGGITHVAAGTGFSFVVTADEGESKVYGFGNDTLGQLGSSSTIEEARWDAYDISTRLDASSAPQLRLLPLPKQIPLDEGWTVRSIATGIDHTLLLVERNVAGHLVQEVLSTGLNTDGQLGVTPVERGDAVPIQPLISRTFTRVPLSIPEEEMVGMACGADTSYVLLRSGDLYAWGNSEYAQTLAGTHDRITTPTHIPNPLITAYTSANLPFDTITPPRINKIVAGGSFAVLLDSNHRLWTVGYGVGNATAAEKLVLVEALPQGSVENVWAGLEYVVATTREDGNVKVWIWGILPRSIATVPVTTPMQVPFTVPKSPRQQYLDENPSLKNDCSQEQRDGEKVKITAAACTRDHVILVLDDGKGRNVWAECVQPPRDKGTDLV
;
A
#
# COMPACT_ATOMS: atom_id res chain seq x y z
N MET A 1 42.11 4.75 -59.07
CA MET A 1 41.16 3.98 -58.24
C MET A 1 41.66 3.99 -56.81
N VAL A 2 41.00 4.73 -55.93
CA VAL A 2 41.25 4.75 -54.49
C VAL A 2 39.96 4.22 -53.84
N PRO A 3 39.98 3.18 -53.01
CA PRO A 3 38.76 2.61 -52.45
C PRO A 3 38.20 3.53 -51.37
N ARG A 4 36.91 3.90 -51.49
CA ARG A 4 36.13 4.53 -50.43
C ARG A 4 35.82 3.48 -49.36
N ILE A 5 36.27 3.70 -48.13
CA ILE A 5 35.83 2.93 -46.96
C ILE A 5 34.43 3.44 -46.57
N PRO A 6 33.39 2.58 -46.49
CA PRO A 6 32.04 3.00 -46.12
C PRO A 6 31.99 3.43 -44.65
N GLY A 7 31.27 4.52 -44.39
CA GLY A 7 31.07 5.06 -43.05
C GLY A 7 30.42 4.03 -42.12
N THR A 8 31.08 3.79 -41.00
CA THR A 8 30.48 3.11 -39.84
C THR A 8 29.28 3.92 -39.36
N LEU A 9 28.08 3.47 -39.74
CA LEU A 9 26.84 3.79 -39.08
C LEU A 9 27.04 3.54 -37.58
N ARG A 10 27.07 4.61 -36.79
CA ARG A 10 26.92 4.51 -35.34
C ARG A 10 25.54 3.93 -35.07
N GLY A 11 25.47 2.64 -34.80
CA GLY A 11 24.29 2.03 -34.21
C GLY A 11 24.02 2.71 -32.88
N LEU A 12 22.99 3.55 -32.85
CA LEU A 12 22.40 4.01 -31.59
C LEU A 12 21.81 2.77 -30.92
N SER A 13 22.59 2.21 -29.99
CA SER A 13 22.12 1.15 -29.10
C SER A 13 20.82 1.58 -28.46
N THR A 14 19.86 0.67 -28.53
CA THR A 14 18.44 0.83 -28.23
C THR A 14 18.18 1.49 -26.88
N SER A 15 17.28 2.49 -26.87
CA SER A 15 16.74 3.06 -25.64
C SER A 15 16.08 1.94 -24.86
N ALA A 16 16.62 1.61 -23.68
CA ALA A 16 15.95 0.71 -22.75
C ALA A 16 14.50 1.21 -22.56
N LYS A 17 13.52 0.33 -22.79
CA LYS A 17 12.09 0.65 -22.70
C LYS A 17 11.81 1.27 -21.30
N VAL A 18 11.00 2.34 -21.17
CA VAL A 18 10.63 3.03 -19.90
C VAL A 18 9.08 3.02 -19.61
N HIS A 19 8.57 2.37 -18.53
CA HIS A 19 7.22 2.04 -18.04
C HIS A 19 6.83 3.26 -17.25
N LEU A 20 5.76 3.93 -17.63
CA LEU A 20 5.38 5.14 -16.95
C LEU A 20 4.32 4.80 -15.92
N GLN A 21 4.63 5.11 -14.66
CA GLN A 21 3.65 5.07 -13.60
C GLN A 21 2.94 6.40 -13.51
N HIS A 22 1.63 6.36 -13.32
CA HIS A 22 0.79 7.52 -13.15
C HIS A 22 0.04 7.36 -11.84
N VAL A 23 0.07 8.41 -11.02
CA VAL A 23 -0.75 8.46 -9.83
C VAL A 23 -2.02 9.22 -10.21
N LEU A 24 -3.17 8.63 -9.97
CA LEU A 24 -4.49 9.18 -10.26
C LEU A 24 -5.27 9.35 -8.95
N TYR A 25 -6.18 10.31 -8.89
CA TYR A 25 -7.06 10.50 -7.73
C TYR A 25 -8.51 10.76 -8.13
N PHE A 26 -9.43 10.39 -7.25
CA PHE A 26 -10.88 10.57 -7.37
C PHE A 26 -11.45 10.99 -6.02
N GLY A 27 -12.24 12.06 -5.97
CA GLY A 27 -12.71 12.69 -4.73
C GLY A 27 -11.98 14.00 -4.40
N ASP A 28 -11.91 14.35 -3.12
CA ASP A 28 -11.30 15.58 -2.60
C ASP A 28 -9.93 15.26 -1.97
N VAL A 29 -8.90 15.86 -2.55
CA VAL A 29 -7.54 15.83 -2.01
C VAL A 29 -7.11 17.26 -1.70
N LEU A 30 -7.04 17.61 -0.41
CA LEU A 30 -6.57 18.91 0.07
C LEU A 30 -7.33 20.11 -0.53
N GLY A 31 -8.64 19.96 -0.74
CA GLY A 31 -9.53 20.97 -1.33
C GLY A 31 -9.59 20.94 -2.86
N TYR A 32 -8.88 20.01 -3.52
CA TYR A 32 -8.95 19.81 -4.96
C TYR A 32 -9.88 18.66 -5.29
N ASN A 33 -10.96 18.97 -6.00
CA ASN A 33 -12.04 18.04 -6.27
C ASN A 33 -11.92 17.39 -7.66
N SER A 34 -12.06 16.07 -7.71
CA SER A 34 -12.21 15.31 -8.95
C SER A 34 -13.30 14.25 -8.80
N VAL A 35 -14.55 14.64 -9.05
CA VAL A 35 -15.74 13.84 -8.71
C VAL A 35 -16.42 13.15 -9.90
N GLN A 36 -16.03 13.49 -11.13
CA GLN A 36 -16.61 12.90 -12.36
C GLN A 36 -15.71 11.84 -13.00
N ARG A 37 -14.39 11.90 -12.75
CA ARG A 37 -13.38 11.02 -13.35
C ARG A 37 -12.13 10.96 -12.48
N LEU A 38 -11.27 9.97 -12.71
CA LEU A 38 -9.91 9.99 -12.13
C LEU A 38 -9.08 11.10 -12.79
N ALA A 39 -8.56 12.01 -11.97
CA ALA A 39 -7.64 13.07 -12.37
C ALA A 39 -6.19 12.68 -12.09
N LYS A 40 -5.24 13.35 -12.75
CA LYS A 40 -3.82 13.13 -12.51
C LYS A 40 -3.39 13.77 -11.20
N PHE A 41 -2.62 13.04 -10.41
CA PHE A 41 -1.93 13.57 -9.26
C PHE A 41 -0.86 14.58 -9.70
N PRO A 42 -0.88 15.82 -9.19
CA PRO A 42 0.00 16.87 -9.69
C PRO A 42 1.39 16.83 -9.07
N ARG A 43 2.41 17.08 -9.91
CA ARG A 43 3.80 17.24 -9.49
C ARG A 43 3.99 18.34 -8.45
N ALA A 44 3.24 19.43 -8.56
CA ALA A 44 3.29 20.51 -7.59
C ALA A 44 3.04 20.05 -6.13
N TRP A 45 2.31 18.94 -5.90
CA TRP A 45 2.11 18.43 -4.54
C TRP A 45 3.36 17.75 -3.97
N ILE A 46 4.15 17.10 -4.83
CA ILE A 46 5.42 16.46 -4.46
C ILE A 46 6.54 17.50 -4.37
N ASP A 47 6.58 18.45 -5.32
CA ASP A 47 7.54 19.56 -5.31
C ASP A 47 7.39 20.41 -4.04
N ALA A 48 6.15 20.69 -3.62
CA ALA A 48 5.86 21.49 -2.43
C ALA A 48 6.37 20.88 -1.12
N VAL A 49 6.71 19.59 -1.10
CA VAL A 49 7.27 18.90 0.07
C VAL A 49 8.76 18.62 -0.08
N GLY A 50 9.42 19.25 -1.05
CA GLY A 50 10.87 19.18 -1.23
C GLY A 50 11.37 17.92 -1.97
N ALA A 51 10.49 17.16 -2.62
CA ALA A 51 10.83 15.93 -3.33
C ALA A 51 10.96 16.13 -4.86
N SER A 52 11.18 17.36 -5.33
CA SER A 52 11.34 17.67 -6.76
C SER A 52 12.54 16.95 -7.38
N ALA A 53 13.68 16.94 -6.67
CA ALA A 53 14.90 16.27 -7.12
C ALA A 53 14.72 14.75 -7.28
N ASP A 54 13.89 14.13 -6.44
CA ASP A 54 13.57 12.71 -6.53
C ASP A 54 12.77 12.41 -7.81
N ILE A 55 11.76 13.25 -8.08
CA ILE A 55 10.96 13.15 -9.30
C ILE A 55 11.80 13.37 -10.56
N ASP A 56 12.67 14.39 -10.56
CA ASP A 56 13.58 14.67 -11.69
C ASP A 56 14.59 13.54 -11.92
N HIS A 57 15.02 12.86 -10.85
CA HIS A 57 15.85 11.66 -10.94
C HIS A 57 15.08 10.48 -11.53
N GLY A 58 13.79 10.37 -11.20
CA GLY A 58 12.89 9.30 -11.62
C GLY A 58 12.56 8.35 -10.48
N VAL A 59 11.27 8.14 -10.25
CA VAL A 59 10.75 7.33 -9.14
C VAL A 59 9.83 6.21 -9.62
N ALA A 60 9.82 5.12 -8.86
CA ALA A 60 8.87 4.04 -8.96
C ALA A 60 8.04 3.95 -7.67
N PHE A 61 6.75 4.28 -7.76
CA PHE A 61 5.78 4.01 -6.70
C PHE A 61 5.65 2.50 -6.50
N THR A 62 5.76 2.08 -5.24
CA THR A 62 5.75 0.66 -4.84
C THR A 62 4.46 0.31 -4.12
N HIS A 63 3.95 1.21 -3.28
CA HIS A 63 2.72 0.99 -2.52
C HIS A 63 1.89 2.28 -2.45
N ALA A 64 0.57 2.09 -2.32
CA ALA A 64 -0.39 3.11 -1.94
C ALA A 64 -1.39 2.46 -0.98
N VAL A 65 -1.55 3.04 0.20
CA VAL A 65 -2.48 2.56 1.24
C VAL A 65 -3.27 3.73 1.80
N GLY A 66 -4.52 3.48 2.16
CA GLY A 66 -5.42 4.50 2.68
C GLY A 66 -6.15 3.99 3.92
N SER A 67 -6.41 4.91 4.83
CA SER A 67 -7.32 4.76 5.96
C SER A 67 -8.51 5.69 5.77
N PRO A 68 -9.54 5.65 6.63
CA PRO A 68 -10.62 6.62 6.58
C PRO A 68 -10.16 8.09 6.57
N THR A 69 -8.97 8.41 7.09
CA THR A 69 -8.54 9.79 7.36
C THR A 69 -7.37 10.28 6.50
N HIS A 70 -6.56 9.38 5.93
CA HIS A 70 -5.34 9.75 5.24
C HIS A 70 -4.82 8.66 4.29
N SER A 71 -3.90 9.03 3.41
CA SER A 71 -3.25 8.15 2.43
C SER A 71 -1.73 8.22 2.56
N ILE A 72 -1.08 7.09 2.30
CA ILE A 72 0.38 6.96 2.28
C ILE A 72 0.80 6.30 0.96
N LEU A 73 1.82 6.87 0.32
CA LEU A 73 2.45 6.34 -0.88
C LEU A 73 3.95 6.17 -0.63
N SER A 74 4.49 5.00 -0.94
CA SER A 74 5.93 4.78 -0.93
C SER A 74 6.48 4.65 -2.35
N TYR A 75 7.66 5.21 -2.58
CA TYR A 75 8.35 5.11 -3.85
C TYR A 75 9.85 4.87 -3.64
N THR A 76 10.49 4.35 -4.68
CA THR A 76 11.93 4.10 -4.72
C THR A 76 12.54 4.83 -5.91
N LEU A 77 13.69 5.46 -5.69
CA LEU A 77 14.46 6.09 -6.76
C LEU A 77 14.97 5.04 -7.75
N LEU A 78 15.02 5.39 -9.03
CA LEU A 78 15.63 4.54 -10.04
C LEU A 78 17.14 4.41 -9.87
N ASP A 79 17.71 3.26 -10.23
CA ASP A 79 19.18 3.06 -10.21
C ASP A 79 19.91 4.02 -11.17
N THR A 80 19.26 4.36 -12.29
CA THR A 80 19.80 5.27 -13.30
C THR A 80 18.88 6.48 -13.45
N PRO A 81 19.41 7.72 -13.35
CA PRO A 81 18.63 8.93 -13.54
C PRO A 81 18.00 9.02 -14.93
N LEU A 82 16.87 9.72 -15.04
CA LEU A 82 16.15 9.98 -16.30
C LEU A 82 16.99 10.71 -17.34
N THR A 83 17.78 11.70 -16.91
CA THR A 83 18.69 12.44 -17.78
C THR A 83 20.13 12.02 -17.49
N ARG A 84 20.80 11.40 -18.47
CA ARG A 84 22.25 11.33 -18.48
C ARG A 84 22.78 12.74 -18.74
N ALA A 85 23.03 13.50 -17.68
CA ALA A 85 23.82 14.72 -17.82
C ALA A 85 25.12 14.34 -18.54
N ARG A 86 25.33 14.90 -19.73
CA ARG A 86 26.56 14.73 -20.49
C ARG A 86 27.67 15.24 -19.57
N ARG A 87 28.51 14.34 -19.06
CA ARG A 87 29.67 14.68 -18.23
C ARG A 87 30.50 15.67 -19.05
N ARG A 88 30.34 16.97 -18.80
CA ARG A 88 31.34 17.95 -19.22
C ARG A 88 32.52 17.63 -18.34
N GLU A 89 33.51 16.93 -18.89
CA GLU A 89 34.87 17.07 -18.39
C GLU A 89 35.17 18.57 -18.43
N ALA A 90 35.03 19.22 -17.27
CA ALA A 90 35.62 20.51 -17.07
C ALA A 90 37.13 20.25 -17.03
N THR A 91 37.78 20.33 -18.19
CA THR A 91 39.21 20.65 -18.28
C THR A 91 39.38 22.02 -17.61
N LEU A 92 39.64 21.99 -16.30
CA LEU A 92 40.27 23.07 -15.59
C LEU A 92 41.72 23.10 -16.08
N GLU A 93 42.03 24.06 -16.96
CA GLU A 93 43.43 24.43 -17.20
C GLU A 93 44.02 24.97 -15.89
N PRO A 94 45.15 24.43 -15.40
CA PRO A 94 45.77 24.95 -14.19
C PRO A 94 46.53 26.24 -14.55
N THR A 95 46.06 27.36 -14.03
CA THR A 95 46.89 28.56 -13.95
C THR A 95 48.03 28.33 -12.96
N THR A 96 49.22 28.62 -13.43
CA THR A 96 50.51 28.55 -12.75
C THR A 96 50.55 29.38 -11.47
N ASN A 97 50.96 28.78 -10.34
CA ASN A 97 52.10 29.25 -9.54
C ASN A 97 52.45 28.31 -8.38
N ALA A 98 53.73 28.29 -8.07
CA ALA A 98 54.50 27.29 -7.34
C ALA A 98 54.21 27.21 -5.83
N ALA A 99 54.30 25.99 -5.27
CA ALA A 99 55.34 25.61 -4.30
C ALA A 99 55.33 24.08 -4.13
N ALA A 100 56.51 23.50 -4.16
CA ALA A 100 56.75 22.07 -4.21
C ALA A 100 56.60 21.40 -2.84
N GLU A 101 56.00 20.21 -2.81
CA GLU A 101 56.42 19.12 -1.93
C GLU A 101 56.11 17.79 -2.66
N GLN A 102 57.18 17.09 -3.04
CA GLN A 102 57.14 15.76 -3.65
C GLN A 102 57.15 14.71 -2.54
N VAL A 103 56.15 13.82 -2.51
CA VAL A 103 56.30 12.47 -1.95
C VAL A 103 55.54 11.47 -2.81
N GLY A 104 56.30 10.58 -3.46
CA GLY A 104 56.00 9.16 -3.71
C GLY A 104 54.74 8.79 -4.48
N GLN A 105 54.91 8.48 -5.78
CA GLN A 105 54.03 7.57 -6.51
C GLN A 105 54.20 6.13 -6.00
N GLU A 106 53.09 5.49 -5.64
CA GLU A 106 52.93 4.04 -5.84
C GLU A 106 51.62 3.83 -6.62
N GLU A 107 51.77 3.35 -7.86
CA GLU A 107 50.66 2.88 -8.70
C GLU A 107 50.16 1.56 -8.11
N GLY A 108 49.03 1.60 -7.40
CA GLY A 108 48.28 0.41 -6.99
C GLY A 108 47.29 0.02 -8.08
N GLU A 109 47.42 -1.20 -8.59
CA GLU A 109 46.48 -1.87 -9.49
C GLU A 109 45.02 -1.72 -9.02
N VAL A 110 44.14 -1.35 -9.96
CA VAL A 110 42.69 -1.33 -9.76
C VAL A 110 42.20 -2.79 -9.68
N ILE A 111 42.15 -3.33 -8.47
CA ILE A 111 41.41 -4.55 -8.16
C ILE A 111 39.93 -4.27 -8.42
N GLY A 112 39.32 -5.09 -9.27
CA GLY A 112 37.94 -4.92 -9.72
C GLY A 112 36.96 -4.73 -8.57
N GLU A 113 36.30 -3.57 -8.53
CA GLU A 113 35.12 -3.39 -7.69
C GLU A 113 34.02 -4.34 -8.21
N GLU A 114 33.66 -5.33 -7.40
CA GLU A 114 32.36 -5.98 -7.52
C GLU A 114 31.26 -4.91 -7.54
N PRO A 115 30.16 -5.09 -8.30
CA PRO A 115 29.10 -4.11 -8.37
C PRO A 115 28.48 -3.93 -6.99
N ARG A 116 28.92 -2.90 -6.26
CA ARG A 116 28.25 -2.40 -5.06
C ARG A 116 26.80 -2.14 -5.44
N ARG A 117 25.90 -3.03 -5.02
CA ARG A 117 24.46 -2.90 -5.18
C ARG A 117 24.08 -1.58 -4.52
N ARG A 118 23.90 -0.51 -5.31
CA ARG A 118 23.50 0.80 -4.80
C ARG A 118 22.15 0.60 -4.13
N ILE A 119 22.07 0.92 -2.84
CA ILE A 119 20.81 0.89 -2.09
C ILE A 119 19.92 1.95 -2.73
N ALA A 120 18.86 1.51 -3.40
CA ALA A 120 17.88 2.42 -3.96
C ALA A 120 17.20 3.13 -2.78
N GLN A 121 17.26 4.46 -2.76
CA GLN A 121 16.64 5.24 -1.70
C GLN A 121 15.12 5.14 -1.82
N SER A 122 14.48 4.52 -0.84
CA SER A 122 13.02 4.48 -0.73
C SER A 122 12.54 5.59 0.20
N LYS A 123 11.44 6.23 -0.15
CA LYS A 123 10.83 7.32 0.63
C LYS A 123 9.32 7.17 0.69
N VAL A 124 8.70 7.88 1.63
CA VAL A 124 7.25 7.84 1.87
C VAL A 124 6.67 9.23 1.82
N PHE A 125 5.65 9.40 0.98
CA PHE A 125 4.82 10.59 0.88
C PHE A 125 3.47 10.32 1.55
N ALA A 126 3.06 11.20 2.45
CA ALA A 126 1.82 11.07 3.20
C ALA A 126 0.95 12.31 3.02
N LEU A 127 -0.38 12.12 2.97
CA LEU A 127 -1.34 13.22 2.82
C LEU A 127 -2.68 12.91 3.48
N GLY A 128 -3.38 13.94 3.94
CA GLY A 128 -4.70 13.84 4.55
C GLY A 128 -4.72 14.41 5.97
N ARG A 129 -5.62 13.90 6.82
CA ARG A 129 -5.75 14.35 8.21
C ARG A 129 -4.48 14.04 9.00
N ASN A 130 -4.07 14.95 9.88
CA ASN A 130 -2.88 14.78 10.72
C ASN A 130 -3.14 15.05 12.21
N THR A 131 -4.38 14.90 12.69
CA THR A 131 -4.78 15.25 14.06
C THR A 131 -4.08 14.44 15.15
N HIS A 132 -3.63 13.25 14.80
CA HIS A 132 -2.92 12.34 15.69
C HIS A 132 -1.48 12.12 15.23
N ALA A 133 -0.93 13.01 14.40
CA ALA A 133 0.38 12.88 13.79
C ALA A 133 0.57 11.62 12.91
N GLN A 134 -0.53 11.06 12.38
CA GLN A 134 -0.52 9.85 11.55
C GLN A 134 0.24 9.98 10.23
N LEU A 135 0.66 11.19 9.84
CA LEU A 135 1.48 11.41 8.65
C LEU A 135 3.00 11.31 8.92
N GLY A 136 3.44 11.24 10.18
CA GLY A 136 4.85 11.05 10.51
C GLY A 136 5.73 12.25 10.15
N LEU A 137 5.19 13.48 10.25
CA LEU A 137 5.84 14.73 9.81
C LEU A 137 6.57 15.48 10.94
N GLY A 138 6.59 14.92 12.16
CA GLY A 138 7.13 15.59 13.35
C GLY A 138 6.15 16.51 14.07
N PHE A 139 4.89 16.59 13.62
CA PHE A 139 3.84 17.37 14.29
C PHE A 139 2.44 16.78 14.04
N ALA A 140 1.47 17.21 14.86
CA ALA A 140 0.04 16.98 14.66
C ALA A 140 -0.65 18.28 14.21
N SER A 141 -1.68 18.19 13.36
CA SER A 141 -2.47 19.33 12.89
C SER A 141 -3.95 19.00 12.75
N GLN A 142 -4.81 19.98 13.03
CA GLN A 142 -6.25 19.89 12.79
C GLN A 142 -6.61 20.04 11.30
N GLU A 143 -5.71 20.64 10.52
CA GLU A 143 -5.87 20.78 9.08
C GLU A 143 -5.32 19.55 8.35
N ALA A 144 -5.96 19.20 7.24
CA ALA A 144 -5.40 18.21 6.33
C ALA A 144 -4.14 18.78 5.67
N THR A 145 -3.08 17.98 5.58
CA THR A 145 -1.77 18.42 5.06
C THR A 145 -1.14 17.32 4.21
N ARG A 146 0.07 17.60 3.70
CA ARG A 146 0.92 16.65 2.99
C ARG A 146 2.37 16.86 3.40
N GLY A 147 3.17 15.80 3.29
CA GLY A 147 4.59 15.85 3.58
C GLY A 147 5.30 14.57 3.22
N MET A 148 6.62 14.64 3.18
CA MET A 148 7.45 13.44 3.26
C MET A 148 7.48 12.97 4.70
N VAL A 149 7.31 11.67 4.94
CA VAL A 149 7.52 11.11 6.29
C VAL A 149 8.96 11.43 6.70
N THR A 150 9.09 12.09 7.85
CA THR A 150 10.35 12.58 8.38
C THR A 150 10.81 11.69 9.52
N GLY A 151 12.10 11.40 9.61
CA GLY A 151 12.68 10.57 10.68
C GLY A 151 13.60 9.48 10.12
N ASP A 152 14.36 8.85 11.01
CA ASP A 152 15.37 7.87 10.65
C ASP A 152 14.75 6.49 10.42
N ILE A 153 14.22 6.28 9.20
CA ILE A 153 13.80 4.97 8.72
C ILE A 153 15.02 4.27 8.13
N THR A 154 15.59 3.32 8.88
CA THR A 154 16.77 2.54 8.46
C THR A 154 16.37 1.19 7.86
N GLY A 155 17.25 0.59 7.07
CA GLY A 155 17.09 -0.74 6.46
C GLY A 155 17.63 -0.76 5.03
N LYS A 156 18.68 -1.55 4.78
CA LYS A 156 19.39 -1.54 3.49
C LYS A 156 18.56 -2.09 2.33
N GLY A 157 17.51 -2.85 2.61
CA GLY A 157 16.60 -3.44 1.62
C GLY A 157 15.49 -2.49 1.15
N GLY A 158 15.43 -1.26 1.68
CA GLY A 158 14.38 -0.29 1.35
C GLY A 158 13.03 -0.65 1.98
N ILE A 159 11.97 0.02 1.53
CA ILE A 159 10.61 -0.14 2.07
C ILE A 159 9.94 -1.35 1.43
N THR A 160 9.50 -2.30 2.24
CA THR A 160 8.80 -3.51 1.79
C THR A 160 7.30 -3.42 1.96
N HIS A 161 6.81 -2.74 3.00
CA HIS A 161 5.38 -2.59 3.27
C HIS A 161 5.06 -1.24 3.91
N VAL A 162 3.82 -0.79 3.73
CA VAL A 162 3.24 0.35 4.44
C VAL A 162 1.81 0.01 4.85
N ALA A 163 1.32 0.58 5.94
CA ALA A 163 -0.07 0.46 6.37
C ALA A 163 -0.58 1.76 6.97
N ALA A 164 -1.90 1.97 6.90
CA ALA A 164 -2.57 3.16 7.41
C ALA A 164 -3.86 2.74 8.16
N GLY A 165 -3.85 2.90 9.48
CA GLY A 165 -5.04 2.83 10.33
C GLY A 165 -5.71 4.20 10.48
N THR A 166 -6.84 4.29 11.19
CA THR A 166 -7.64 5.54 11.25
C THR A 166 -6.85 6.75 11.79
N GLY A 167 -5.93 6.53 12.73
CA GLY A 167 -5.13 7.58 13.34
C GLY A 167 -3.65 7.27 13.46
N PHE A 168 -3.15 6.27 12.75
CA PHE A 168 -1.79 5.77 12.88
C PHE A 168 -1.33 5.07 11.59
N SER A 169 -0.04 4.84 11.49
CA SER A 169 0.61 4.40 10.26
C SER A 169 1.85 3.57 10.55
N PHE A 170 2.20 2.73 9.58
CA PHE A 170 3.40 1.93 9.64
C PHE A 170 4.21 1.99 8.35
N VAL A 171 5.52 1.90 8.50
CA VAL A 171 6.48 1.65 7.42
C VAL A 171 7.35 0.47 7.83
N VAL A 172 7.51 -0.49 6.93
CA VAL A 172 8.35 -1.67 7.13
C VAL A 172 9.50 -1.61 6.14
N THR A 173 10.71 -1.82 6.64
CA THR A 173 11.92 -1.96 5.80
C THR A 173 12.53 -3.33 5.95
N ALA A 174 13.25 -3.78 4.92
CA ALA A 174 14.08 -4.98 5.00
C ALA A 174 15.52 -4.62 5.41
N ASP A 175 16.11 -5.43 6.28
CA ASP A 175 17.51 -5.30 6.68
C ASP A 175 18.13 -6.70 6.90
N GLU A 176 19.17 -7.05 6.15
CA GLU A 176 20.01 -8.25 6.36
C GLU A 176 19.31 -9.57 6.75
N GLY A 177 18.12 -9.84 6.19
CA GLY A 177 17.36 -11.08 6.44
C GLY A 177 16.28 -10.97 7.51
N GLU A 178 16.08 -9.78 8.08
CA GLU A 178 14.99 -9.43 8.99
C GLU A 178 14.24 -8.18 8.50
N SER A 179 13.17 -7.80 9.20
CA SER A 179 12.40 -6.58 8.92
C SER A 179 12.42 -5.64 10.10
N LYS A 180 12.57 -4.34 9.83
CA LYS A 180 12.38 -3.28 10.82
C LYS A 180 11.01 -2.64 10.61
N VAL A 181 10.24 -2.57 11.68
CA VAL A 181 8.90 -1.97 11.67
C VAL A 181 8.96 -0.62 12.35
N TYR A 182 8.44 0.41 11.70
CA TYR A 182 8.34 1.76 12.24
C TYR A 182 6.88 2.17 12.31
N GLY A 183 6.43 2.61 13.48
CA GLY A 183 5.08 3.10 13.73
C GLY A 183 5.07 4.58 14.06
N PHE A 184 4.04 5.30 13.60
CA PHE A 184 3.80 6.70 13.96
C PHE A 184 2.30 7.03 13.96
N GLY A 185 1.92 8.04 14.72
CA GLY A 185 0.56 8.48 14.92
C GLY A 185 0.02 8.19 16.33
N ASN A 186 -1.27 7.87 16.43
CA ASN A 186 -1.96 7.53 17.67
C ASN A 186 -1.49 6.17 18.22
N ASP A 187 -1.07 6.12 19.48
CA ASP A 187 -0.81 4.88 20.24
C ASP A 187 -1.55 4.86 21.59
N THR A 188 -2.58 5.69 21.74
CA THR A 188 -3.35 5.81 22.99
C THR A 188 -3.94 4.47 23.41
N LEU A 189 -4.38 3.66 22.45
CA LEU A 189 -4.96 2.34 22.63
C LEU A 189 -3.98 1.21 22.30
N GLY A 190 -2.69 1.50 22.11
CA GLY A 190 -1.67 0.49 21.85
C GLY A 190 -1.62 -0.02 20.41
N GLN A 191 -2.34 0.62 19.47
CA GLN A 191 -2.44 0.20 18.07
C GLN A 191 -1.10 0.18 17.32
N LEU A 192 -0.07 0.90 17.81
CA LEU A 192 1.29 0.86 17.27
C LEU A 192 2.15 -0.23 17.90
N GLY A 193 1.75 -0.77 19.05
CA GLY A 193 2.56 -1.75 19.79
C GLY A 193 3.88 -1.17 20.29
N SER A 194 3.94 0.15 20.51
CA SER A 194 5.20 0.90 20.66
C SER A 194 5.82 0.83 22.06
N SER A 195 5.20 0.09 22.98
CA SER A 195 5.73 -0.08 24.33
C SER A 195 6.80 -1.17 24.31
N SER A 196 7.87 -0.98 25.06
CA SER A 196 8.81 -2.05 25.35
C SER A 196 8.24 -2.99 26.41
N THR A 197 8.64 -4.26 26.36
CA THR A 197 8.42 -5.22 27.46
C THR A 197 9.21 -4.87 28.71
N ILE A 198 10.21 -3.99 28.59
CA ILE A 198 11.01 -3.42 29.67
C ILE A 198 10.38 -2.10 30.10
N GLU A 199 10.17 -1.91 31.41
CA GLU A 199 9.59 -0.70 32.02
C GLU A 199 10.48 0.56 31.88
N GLU A 200 10.76 1.01 30.67
CA GLU A 200 11.33 2.35 30.44
C GLU A 200 10.20 3.35 30.24
N ALA A 201 9.36 3.50 31.27
CA ALA A 201 8.23 4.44 31.30
C ALA A 201 8.65 5.90 31.55
N ARG A 202 9.92 6.24 31.38
CA ARG A 202 10.48 7.52 31.81
C ARG A 202 11.34 8.09 30.66
N TRP A 203 10.72 9.00 29.90
CA TRP A 203 11.26 9.79 28.77
C TRP A 203 11.41 9.06 27.42
N ASP A 204 10.27 8.75 26.78
CA ASP A 204 10.22 8.39 25.35
C ASP A 204 10.35 9.68 24.51
N ALA A 205 11.50 9.90 23.87
CA ALA A 205 11.79 11.13 23.10
C ALA A 205 10.86 11.31 21.87
N TYR A 206 10.17 10.24 21.45
CA TYR A 206 9.19 10.27 20.37
C TYR A 206 7.77 10.57 20.86
N ASP A 207 7.53 10.63 22.18
CA ASP A 207 6.21 10.84 22.75
C ASP A 207 6.01 12.31 23.13
N ILE A 208 5.09 12.99 22.45
CA ILE A 208 4.75 14.41 22.71
C ILE A 208 3.56 14.57 23.67
N SER A 209 3.10 13.50 24.32
CA SER A 209 1.98 13.54 25.25
C SER A 209 2.31 14.34 26.52
N THR A 210 1.37 15.17 26.95
CA THR A 210 1.44 15.84 28.26
C THR A 210 0.92 14.87 29.31
N ARG A 211 1.78 13.96 29.77
CA ARG A 211 1.38 13.00 30.80
C ARG A 211 1.30 13.68 32.17
N LEU A 212 0.18 13.51 32.86
CA LEU A 212 0.12 13.84 34.28
C LEU A 212 0.83 12.73 35.05
N ASP A 213 1.92 13.09 35.71
CA ASP A 213 2.64 12.18 36.62
C ASP A 213 1.65 11.56 37.62
N ALA A 214 1.77 10.24 37.83
CA ALA A 214 0.96 9.44 38.75
C ALA A 214 -0.53 9.24 38.42
N SER A 215 -1.00 9.55 37.20
CA SER A 215 -2.36 9.23 36.76
C SER A 215 -2.45 7.86 36.08
N SER A 216 -3.40 7.02 36.49
CA SER A 216 -3.70 5.71 35.90
C SER A 216 -4.70 5.78 34.73
N ALA A 217 -5.09 6.98 34.29
CA ALA A 217 -6.04 7.17 33.20
C ALA A 217 -5.37 6.98 31.84
N PRO A 218 -6.07 6.46 30.81
CA PRO A 218 -5.56 6.46 29.44
C PRO A 218 -5.35 7.91 28.99
N GLN A 219 -4.09 8.28 28.79
CA GLN A 219 -3.70 9.58 28.29
C GLN A 219 -3.33 9.47 26.82
N LEU A 220 -3.68 10.50 26.06
CA LEU A 220 -3.38 10.62 24.64
C LEU A 220 -1.89 10.35 24.42
N ARG A 221 -1.52 9.35 23.62
CA ARG A 221 -0.12 9.03 23.26
C ARG A 221 0.04 9.20 21.76
N LEU A 222 0.87 10.14 21.33
CA LEU A 222 1.11 10.43 19.92
C LEU A 222 2.61 10.32 19.62
N LEU A 223 2.93 9.60 18.55
CA LEU A 223 4.29 9.46 18.01
C LEU A 223 4.37 10.23 16.69
N PRO A 224 4.85 11.48 16.66
CA PRO A 224 4.80 12.30 15.47
C PRO A 224 5.90 12.01 14.46
N LEU A 225 6.91 11.23 14.85
CA LEU A 225 7.97 10.71 13.99
C LEU A 225 7.94 9.18 14.02
N PRO A 226 8.36 8.50 12.95
CA PRO A 226 8.52 7.05 12.91
C PRO A 226 9.39 6.56 14.07
N LYS A 227 8.80 5.77 14.97
CA LYS A 227 9.49 5.07 16.04
C LYS A 227 9.66 3.61 15.65
N GLN A 228 10.87 3.07 15.79
CA GLN A 228 11.06 1.64 15.59
C GLN A 228 10.29 0.86 16.65
N ILE A 229 9.45 -0.05 16.19
CA ILE A 229 8.64 -0.94 17.02
C ILE A 229 9.48 -2.18 17.35
N PRO A 230 9.57 -2.58 18.63
CA PRO A 230 10.34 -3.75 19.01
C PRO A 230 9.65 -5.02 18.49
N LEU A 231 10.41 -5.83 17.74
CA LEU A 231 10.08 -7.20 17.37
C LEU A 231 11.26 -8.09 17.75
N ASP A 232 11.01 -9.37 17.98
CA ASP A 232 12.09 -10.34 18.21
C ASP A 232 13.01 -10.43 16.97
N GLU A 233 14.29 -10.73 17.19
CA GLU A 233 15.28 -10.81 16.11
C GLU A 233 14.99 -11.94 15.11
N GLY A 234 15.35 -11.71 13.84
CA GLY A 234 15.28 -12.73 12.79
C GLY A 234 13.88 -12.96 12.18
N TRP A 235 12.89 -12.15 12.52
CA TRP A 235 11.59 -12.15 11.85
C TRP A 235 11.60 -11.27 10.59
N THR A 236 11.01 -11.76 9.51
CA THR A 236 10.64 -10.96 8.35
C THR A 236 9.13 -10.69 8.36
N VAL A 237 8.73 -9.47 8.04
CA VAL A 237 7.31 -9.12 7.93
C VAL A 237 6.84 -9.42 6.51
N ARG A 238 5.87 -10.32 6.41
CA ARG A 238 5.25 -10.74 5.13
C ARG A 238 4.02 -9.90 4.78
N SER A 239 3.29 -9.44 5.79
CA SER A 239 2.11 -8.60 5.59
C SER A 239 1.77 -7.84 6.86
N ILE A 240 1.13 -6.69 6.69
CA ILE A 240 0.59 -5.86 7.76
C ILE A 240 -0.83 -5.45 7.38
N ALA A 241 -1.76 -5.57 8.33
CA ALA A 241 -3.15 -5.15 8.17
C ALA A 241 -3.59 -4.34 9.39
N THR A 242 -4.40 -3.31 9.18
CA THR A 242 -4.81 -2.38 10.23
C THR A 242 -6.32 -2.19 10.20
N GLY A 243 -6.95 -2.31 11.37
CA GLY A 243 -8.34 -1.88 11.58
C GLY A 243 -8.43 -0.41 11.98
N ILE A 244 -9.50 -0.05 12.70
CA ILE A 244 -9.66 1.32 13.20
C ILE A 244 -8.66 1.62 14.33
N ASP A 245 -8.53 0.71 15.30
CA ASP A 245 -7.68 0.86 16.50
C ASP A 245 -6.86 -0.41 16.83
N HIS A 246 -6.64 -1.30 15.86
CA HIS A 246 -5.81 -2.49 16.03
C HIS A 246 -4.96 -2.77 14.78
N THR A 247 -3.90 -3.55 14.98
CA THR A 247 -2.96 -3.94 13.94
C THR A 247 -2.66 -5.43 14.01
N LEU A 248 -2.58 -6.08 12.85
CA LEU A 248 -2.04 -7.42 12.67
C LEU A 248 -0.74 -7.38 11.87
N LEU A 249 0.23 -8.18 12.30
CA LEU A 249 1.47 -8.47 11.57
C LEU A 249 1.54 -9.97 11.28
N LEU A 250 1.79 -10.32 10.02
CA LEU A 250 2.18 -11.67 9.63
C LEU A 250 3.69 -11.68 9.50
N VAL A 251 4.35 -12.40 10.41
CA VAL A 251 5.80 -12.55 10.43
C VAL A 251 6.19 -13.97 10.06
N GLU A 252 7.34 -14.12 9.42
CA GLU A 252 7.90 -15.42 9.10
C GLU A 252 9.40 -15.47 9.40
N ARG A 253 9.89 -16.67 9.71
CA ARG A 253 11.33 -16.93 9.89
C ARG A 253 11.65 -18.37 9.52
N ASN A 254 12.87 -18.62 9.09
CA ASN A 254 13.34 -19.97 8.81
C ASN A 254 14.02 -20.55 10.06
N VAL A 255 13.47 -21.63 10.61
CA VAL A 255 14.03 -22.36 11.75
C VAL A 255 14.37 -23.78 11.31
N ALA A 256 15.65 -24.15 11.34
CA ALA A 256 16.11 -25.48 10.94
C ALA A 256 15.59 -25.95 9.56
N GLY A 257 15.57 -25.04 8.58
CA GLY A 257 15.10 -25.31 7.21
C GLY A 257 13.57 -25.33 7.03
N HIS A 258 12.80 -25.07 8.07
CA HIS A 258 11.34 -25.00 8.03
C HIS A 258 10.89 -23.54 8.16
N LEU A 259 9.96 -23.13 7.29
CA LEU A 259 9.32 -21.83 7.37
C LEU A 259 8.31 -21.83 8.52
N VAL A 260 8.53 -20.98 9.52
CA VAL A 260 7.60 -20.76 10.62
C VAL A 260 6.93 -19.42 10.39
N GLN A 261 5.61 -19.38 10.44
CA GLN A 261 4.83 -18.15 10.32
C GLN A 261 4.00 -17.92 11.58
N GLU A 262 3.91 -16.66 12.01
CA GLU A 262 3.11 -16.25 13.16
C GLU A 262 2.32 -14.98 12.85
N VAL A 263 1.14 -14.86 13.47
CA VAL A 263 0.35 -13.63 13.46
C VAL A 263 0.50 -12.97 14.82
N LEU A 264 0.91 -11.70 14.81
CA LEU A 264 1.00 -10.86 15.99
C LEU A 264 -0.08 -9.79 15.93
N SER A 265 -0.68 -9.45 17.07
CA SER A 265 -1.69 -8.40 17.18
C SER A 265 -1.40 -7.40 18.30
N THR A 266 -1.86 -6.16 18.13
CA THR A 266 -1.76 -5.09 19.15
C THR A 266 -2.90 -4.08 18.96
N GLY A 267 -3.24 -3.32 20.00
CA GLY A 267 -4.28 -2.30 19.97
C GLY A 267 -5.45 -2.53 20.91
N LEU A 268 -6.61 -2.00 20.52
CA LEU A 268 -7.88 -2.18 21.22
C LEU A 268 -8.46 -3.57 20.96
N ASN A 269 -9.11 -4.15 21.97
CA ASN A 269 -9.67 -5.50 21.90
C ASN A 269 -11.14 -5.59 22.34
N THR A 270 -11.92 -4.50 22.30
CA THR A 270 -13.32 -4.46 22.78
C THR A 270 -14.22 -5.56 22.22
N ASP A 271 -13.98 -5.92 20.96
CA ASP A 271 -14.75 -6.89 20.17
C ASP A 271 -13.97 -8.17 19.95
N GLY A 272 -12.86 -8.36 20.67
CA GLY A 272 -11.99 -9.51 20.49
C GLY A 272 -11.12 -9.44 19.24
N GLN A 273 -11.02 -8.28 18.57
CA GLN A 273 -10.32 -8.09 17.30
C GLN A 273 -8.81 -8.39 17.33
N LEU A 274 -8.21 -8.53 18.52
CA LEU A 274 -6.84 -9.00 18.66
C LEU A 274 -6.72 -10.53 18.61
N GLY A 275 -7.79 -11.26 18.87
CA GLY A 275 -7.80 -12.73 18.88
C GLY A 275 -7.00 -13.38 20.00
N VAL A 276 -6.54 -12.62 20.99
CA VAL A 276 -5.67 -13.09 22.10
C VAL A 276 -6.43 -13.33 23.41
N THR A 277 -7.75 -13.13 23.42
CA THR A 277 -8.56 -13.34 24.63
C THR A 277 -8.57 -14.82 24.98
N PRO A 278 -8.18 -15.22 26.22
CA PRO A 278 -8.27 -16.61 26.64
C PRO A 278 -9.72 -17.10 26.56
N VAL A 279 -9.92 -18.34 26.12
CA VAL A 279 -11.26 -18.96 25.94
C VAL A 279 -12.10 -18.83 27.21
N GLU A 280 -11.50 -19.06 28.39
CA GLU A 280 -12.15 -18.95 29.70
C GLU A 280 -12.65 -17.55 30.05
N ARG A 281 -12.21 -16.51 29.32
CA ARG A 281 -12.54 -15.10 29.52
C ARG A 281 -13.30 -14.47 28.35
N GLY A 282 -13.83 -15.27 27.42
CA GLY A 282 -14.60 -14.75 26.28
C GLY A 282 -15.81 -13.88 26.67
N ASP A 283 -16.46 -14.26 27.77
CA ASP A 283 -17.64 -13.55 28.31
C ASP A 283 -17.29 -12.45 29.32
N ALA A 284 -16.00 -12.18 29.54
CA ALA A 284 -15.57 -11.16 30.49
C ALA A 284 -16.07 -9.77 30.05
N VAL A 285 -16.50 -8.97 31.04
CA VAL A 285 -16.92 -7.58 30.86
C VAL A 285 -16.14 -6.72 31.86
N PRO A 286 -15.18 -5.88 31.41
CA PRO A 286 -14.68 -5.78 30.04
C PRO A 286 -13.89 -7.04 29.62
N ILE A 287 -13.77 -7.23 28.31
CA ILE A 287 -12.93 -8.28 27.70
C ILE A 287 -11.46 -8.15 28.15
N GLN A 288 -10.75 -9.27 28.25
CA GLN A 288 -9.40 -9.32 28.79
C GLN A 288 -8.42 -10.06 27.87
N PRO A 289 -7.31 -9.42 27.44
CA PRO A 289 -6.95 -8.02 27.69
C PRO A 289 -7.88 -7.06 26.93
N LEU A 290 -8.15 -5.86 27.49
CA LEU A 290 -8.92 -4.82 26.80
C LEU A 290 -8.05 -4.07 25.78
N ILE A 291 -6.78 -3.87 26.11
CA ILE A 291 -5.77 -3.18 25.28
C ILE A 291 -4.49 -4.00 25.35
N SER A 292 -3.85 -4.20 24.20
CA SER A 292 -2.45 -4.63 24.12
C SER A 292 -1.61 -3.48 23.60
N ARG A 293 -0.50 -3.17 24.28
CA ARG A 293 0.45 -2.10 23.88
C ARG A 293 1.75 -2.64 23.30
N THR A 294 1.81 -3.95 23.12
CA THR A 294 2.92 -4.71 22.54
C THR A 294 2.33 -5.73 21.56
N PHE A 295 3.08 -6.06 20.52
CA PHE A 295 2.70 -7.15 19.63
C PHE A 295 2.66 -8.48 20.40
N THR A 296 1.52 -9.14 20.38
CA THR A 296 1.26 -10.40 21.08
C THR A 296 0.88 -11.46 20.06
N ARG A 297 1.41 -12.68 20.22
CA ARG A 297 1.10 -13.79 19.32
C ARG A 297 -0.37 -14.18 19.44
N VAL A 298 -1.04 -14.27 18.28
CA VAL A 298 -2.41 -14.77 18.16
C VAL A 298 -2.37 -16.31 18.23
N PRO A 299 -3.14 -16.96 19.14
CA PRO A 299 -3.17 -18.40 19.30
C PRO A 299 -3.99 -19.07 18.16
N LEU A 300 -3.41 -19.12 16.97
CA LEU A 300 -3.98 -19.82 15.82
C LEU A 300 -3.60 -21.30 15.87
N SER A 301 -4.61 -22.18 15.88
CA SER A 301 -4.43 -23.63 15.71
C SER A 301 -4.30 -23.96 14.22
N ILE A 302 -3.19 -23.55 13.59
CA ILE A 302 -2.99 -23.72 12.15
C ILE A 302 -2.46 -25.14 11.86
N PRO A 303 -2.96 -25.82 10.82
CA PRO A 303 -2.26 -26.96 10.23
C PRO A 303 -0.86 -26.55 9.71
N GLU A 304 -0.02 -27.49 9.24
CA GLU A 304 1.26 -27.20 8.57
C GLU A 304 1.04 -26.55 7.19
N GLU A 305 0.31 -25.44 7.16
CA GLU A 305 -0.14 -24.72 5.98
C GLU A 305 0.33 -23.26 6.03
N GLU A 306 0.65 -22.72 4.86
CA GLU A 306 1.09 -21.35 4.69
C GLU A 306 -0.07 -20.35 4.74
N MET A 307 0.10 -19.31 5.55
CA MET A 307 -0.72 -18.11 5.55
C MET A 307 -0.29 -17.20 4.39
N VAL A 308 -1.24 -16.92 3.49
CA VAL A 308 -0.98 -16.19 2.25
C VAL A 308 -1.54 -14.77 2.24
N GLY A 309 -2.39 -14.41 3.20
CA GLY A 309 -2.94 -13.07 3.30
C GLY A 309 -3.55 -12.74 4.66
N MET A 310 -3.73 -11.44 4.90
CA MET A 310 -4.47 -10.90 6.04
C MET A 310 -5.31 -9.72 5.60
N ALA A 311 -6.40 -9.47 6.30
CA ALA A 311 -7.19 -8.25 6.17
C ALA A 311 -7.75 -7.86 7.53
N CYS A 312 -7.86 -6.56 7.76
CA CYS A 312 -8.61 -6.00 8.88
C CYS A 312 -9.62 -5.00 8.32
N GLY A 313 -10.79 -4.94 8.94
CA GLY A 313 -11.85 -4.00 8.58
C GLY A 313 -12.62 -3.59 9.83
N ALA A 314 -12.64 -2.29 10.13
CA ALA A 314 -13.07 -1.76 11.43
C ALA A 314 -12.48 -2.57 12.60
N ASP A 315 -13.31 -3.39 13.24
CA ASP A 315 -13.02 -4.23 14.40
C ASP A 315 -13.06 -5.72 14.07
N THR A 316 -12.85 -6.08 12.80
CA THR A 316 -12.84 -7.46 12.30
C THR A 316 -11.46 -7.79 11.73
N SER A 317 -11.00 -9.01 11.95
CA SER A 317 -9.70 -9.51 11.54
C SER A 317 -9.81 -10.83 10.80
N TYR A 318 -8.97 -11.00 9.77
CA TYR A 318 -8.94 -12.18 8.91
C TYR A 318 -7.50 -12.64 8.63
N VAL A 319 -7.34 -13.95 8.56
CA VAL A 319 -6.14 -14.63 8.02
C VAL A 319 -6.60 -15.61 6.94
N LEU A 320 -5.92 -15.59 5.80
CA LEU A 320 -6.19 -16.45 4.66
C LEU A 320 -5.09 -17.50 4.53
N LEU A 321 -5.50 -18.77 4.45
CA LEU A 321 -4.62 -19.90 4.18
C LEU A 321 -4.55 -20.23 2.69
N ARG A 322 -3.47 -20.90 2.27
CA ARG A 322 -3.24 -21.30 0.87
C ARG A 322 -4.33 -22.21 0.29
N SER A 323 -5.00 -22.99 1.13
CA SER A 323 -6.12 -23.89 0.84
C SER A 323 -7.38 -23.14 0.42
N GLY A 324 -7.50 -21.87 0.79
CA GLY A 324 -8.73 -21.08 0.70
C GLY A 324 -9.54 -21.06 1.99
N ASP A 325 -9.09 -21.75 3.04
CA ASP A 325 -9.65 -21.64 4.38
C ASP A 325 -9.32 -20.27 5.00
N LEU A 326 -10.19 -19.80 5.89
CA LEU A 326 -10.07 -18.53 6.58
C LEU A 326 -10.03 -18.76 8.09
N TYR A 327 -9.30 -17.90 8.81
CA TYR A 327 -9.60 -17.61 10.21
C TYR A 327 -10.20 -16.21 10.28
N ALA A 328 -11.27 -16.06 11.05
CA ALA A 328 -11.87 -14.76 11.31
C ALA A 328 -12.20 -14.59 12.80
N TRP A 329 -12.08 -13.35 13.28
CA TRP A 329 -12.43 -12.95 14.65
C TRP A 329 -12.68 -11.44 14.73
N GLY A 330 -13.09 -10.95 15.90
CA GLY A 330 -13.51 -9.57 16.10
C GLY A 330 -15.03 -9.41 16.00
N ASN A 331 -15.49 -8.21 15.66
CA ASN A 331 -16.91 -7.93 15.47
C ASN A 331 -17.50 -8.80 14.34
N SER A 332 -18.65 -9.42 14.59
CA SER A 332 -19.41 -10.19 13.60
C SER A 332 -20.91 -9.86 13.58
N GLU A 333 -21.34 -8.73 14.13
CA GLU A 333 -22.76 -8.31 14.20
C GLU A 333 -23.45 -8.32 12.83
N TYR A 334 -22.72 -7.98 11.76
CA TYR A 334 -23.22 -7.97 10.40
C TYR A 334 -22.86 -9.23 9.60
N ALA A 335 -22.46 -10.33 10.27
CA ALA A 335 -22.04 -11.60 9.64
C ALA A 335 -20.84 -11.49 8.68
N GLN A 336 -20.09 -10.38 8.69
CA GLN A 336 -18.93 -10.17 7.82
C GLN A 336 -17.84 -11.22 8.01
N THR A 337 -17.80 -11.91 9.16
CA THR A 337 -16.81 -12.96 9.44
C THR A 337 -17.10 -14.28 8.74
N LEU A 338 -18.34 -14.55 8.30
CA LEU A 338 -18.81 -15.88 7.84
C LEU A 338 -18.80 -16.99 8.90
N ALA A 339 -18.55 -16.66 10.18
CA ALA A 339 -18.50 -17.66 11.25
C ALA A 339 -19.89 -18.11 11.75
N GLY A 340 -20.99 -17.58 11.18
CA GLY A 340 -22.36 -17.87 11.62
C GLY A 340 -22.73 -17.31 12.99
N THR A 341 -21.88 -16.46 13.57
CA THR A 341 -22.09 -15.80 14.86
C THR A 341 -22.35 -14.31 14.64
N HIS A 342 -23.37 -13.75 15.28
CA HIS A 342 -23.76 -12.34 15.20
C HIS A 342 -23.42 -11.56 16.48
N ASP A 343 -22.18 -11.74 16.93
CA ASP A 343 -21.64 -11.11 18.14
C ASP A 343 -20.11 -11.04 17.98
N ARG A 344 -19.42 -10.49 18.98
CA ARG A 344 -17.97 -10.50 19.04
C ARG A 344 -17.41 -11.93 19.08
N ILE A 345 -16.36 -12.17 18.30
CA ILE A 345 -15.63 -13.44 18.24
C ILE A 345 -14.26 -13.19 18.86
N THR A 346 -14.06 -13.70 20.08
CA THR A 346 -12.89 -13.34 20.91
C THR A 346 -11.64 -14.18 20.64
N THR A 347 -11.82 -15.32 19.98
CA THR A 347 -10.76 -16.23 19.55
C THR A 347 -10.88 -16.53 18.07
N PRO A 348 -9.77 -16.65 17.32
CA PRO A 348 -9.80 -17.00 15.90
C PRO A 348 -10.66 -18.24 15.62
N THR A 349 -11.69 -18.07 14.79
CA THR A 349 -12.56 -19.17 14.35
C THR A 349 -12.14 -19.63 12.97
N HIS A 350 -11.88 -20.92 12.81
CA HIS A 350 -11.60 -21.54 11.51
C HIS A 350 -12.88 -21.64 10.68
N ILE A 351 -12.79 -21.23 9.42
CA ILE A 351 -13.88 -21.22 8.44
C ILE A 351 -13.36 -21.98 7.21
N PRO A 352 -13.86 -23.19 6.95
CA PRO A 352 -13.54 -23.93 5.74
C PRO A 352 -13.90 -23.12 4.49
N ASN A 353 -13.13 -23.26 3.42
CA ASN A 353 -13.25 -22.48 2.19
C ASN A 353 -14.72 -22.16 1.81
N PRO A 354 -15.19 -20.92 2.06
CA PRO A 354 -16.60 -20.58 1.93
C PRO A 354 -17.07 -20.51 0.48
N LEU A 355 -16.14 -20.49 -0.49
CA LEU A 355 -16.47 -20.45 -1.92
C LEU A 355 -17.15 -21.72 -2.39
N ILE A 356 -16.89 -22.88 -1.77
CA ILE A 356 -17.51 -24.16 -2.17
C ILE A 356 -19.03 -24.04 -2.02
N THR A 357 -19.50 -23.67 -0.84
CA THR A 357 -20.93 -23.47 -0.57
C THR A 357 -21.51 -22.32 -1.37
N ALA A 358 -20.75 -21.24 -1.59
CA ALA A 358 -21.19 -20.10 -2.39
C ALA A 358 -21.44 -20.48 -3.86
N TYR A 359 -20.52 -21.23 -4.48
CA TYR A 359 -20.67 -21.73 -5.85
C TYR A 359 -21.87 -22.66 -5.98
N THR A 360 -22.04 -23.60 -5.03
CA THR A 360 -23.22 -24.47 -5.02
C THR A 360 -24.51 -23.67 -4.90
N SER A 361 -24.57 -22.69 -4.00
CA SER A 361 -25.76 -21.85 -3.78
C SER A 361 -26.10 -20.97 -4.99
N ALA A 362 -25.08 -20.52 -5.73
CA ALA A 362 -25.23 -19.72 -6.94
C ALA A 362 -25.40 -20.56 -8.22
N ASN A 363 -25.49 -21.90 -8.12
CA ASN A 363 -25.54 -22.82 -9.25
C ASN A 363 -24.38 -22.64 -10.25
N LEU A 364 -23.18 -22.30 -9.75
CA LEU A 364 -21.99 -22.14 -10.57
C LEU A 364 -21.20 -23.45 -10.64
N PRO A 365 -20.75 -23.88 -11.82
CA PRO A 365 -19.93 -25.08 -11.94
C PRO A 365 -18.53 -24.84 -11.36
N PHE A 366 -17.98 -25.85 -10.70
CA PHE A 366 -16.57 -25.90 -10.31
C PHE A 366 -16.06 -27.34 -10.28
N ASP A 367 -14.75 -27.49 -10.44
CA ASP A 367 -14.08 -28.78 -10.30
C ASP A 367 -13.89 -29.11 -8.82
N THR A 368 -14.33 -30.29 -8.39
CA THR A 368 -14.17 -30.74 -7.00
C THR A 368 -12.73 -31.15 -6.68
N ILE A 369 -11.91 -31.46 -7.69
CA ILE A 369 -10.48 -31.78 -7.53
C ILE A 369 -9.68 -30.50 -7.30
N THR A 370 -9.98 -29.45 -8.06
CA THR A 370 -9.39 -28.11 -7.89
C THR A 370 -10.48 -27.07 -7.60
N PRO A 371 -10.99 -27.03 -6.35
CA PRO A 371 -12.06 -26.11 -5.98
C PRO A 371 -11.60 -24.65 -6.11
N PRO A 372 -12.55 -23.72 -6.28
CA PRO A 372 -12.25 -22.30 -6.32
C PRO A 372 -11.61 -21.87 -5.00
N ARG A 373 -10.53 -21.09 -5.08
CA ARG A 373 -9.80 -20.59 -3.92
C ARG A 373 -9.94 -19.08 -3.79
N ILE A 374 -9.78 -18.57 -2.58
CA ILE A 374 -9.72 -17.14 -2.33
C ILE A 374 -8.31 -16.67 -2.71
N ASN A 375 -8.21 -15.78 -3.69
CA ASN A 375 -6.96 -15.13 -4.09
C ASN A 375 -6.67 -13.90 -3.22
N LYS A 376 -7.70 -13.15 -2.85
CA LYS A 376 -7.57 -11.93 -2.05
C LYS A 376 -8.83 -11.70 -1.22
N ILE A 377 -8.64 -11.26 0.01
CA ILE A 377 -9.70 -10.74 0.87
C ILE A 377 -9.42 -9.26 1.16
N VAL A 378 -10.47 -8.44 1.12
CA VAL A 378 -10.46 -7.07 1.63
C VAL A 378 -11.65 -6.87 2.55
N ALA A 379 -11.49 -6.06 3.58
CA ALA A 379 -12.54 -5.82 4.57
C ALA A 379 -12.81 -4.32 4.71
N GLY A 380 -14.08 -3.97 4.85
CA GLY A 380 -14.53 -2.62 5.19
C GLY A 380 -15.03 -2.55 6.63
N GLY A 381 -15.96 -1.64 6.92
CA GLY A 381 -16.46 -1.44 8.28
C GLY A 381 -17.38 -2.56 8.77
N SER A 382 -18.23 -3.07 7.88
CA SER A 382 -19.26 -4.06 8.23
C SER A 382 -19.40 -5.14 7.16
N PHE A 383 -18.41 -5.28 6.29
CA PHE A 383 -18.43 -6.20 5.16
C PHE A 383 -17.03 -6.74 4.87
N ALA A 384 -16.99 -7.86 4.14
CA ALA A 384 -15.79 -8.35 3.49
C ALA A 384 -16.06 -8.68 2.02
N VAL A 385 -15.03 -8.60 1.19
CA VAL A 385 -15.07 -8.95 -0.23
C VAL A 385 -13.96 -9.93 -0.55
N LEU A 386 -14.32 -11.03 -1.21
CA LEU A 386 -13.42 -12.08 -1.66
C LEU A 386 -13.28 -12.02 -3.18
N LEU A 387 -12.03 -11.98 -3.64
CA LEU A 387 -11.67 -12.24 -5.03
C LEU A 387 -11.25 -13.70 -5.15
N ASP A 388 -11.95 -14.48 -5.98
CA ASP A 388 -11.65 -15.89 -6.16
C ASP A 388 -10.66 -16.16 -7.31
N SER A 389 -10.22 -17.42 -7.40
CA SER A 389 -9.31 -17.93 -8.44
C SER A 389 -9.89 -17.90 -9.85
N ASN A 390 -11.19 -17.68 -10.00
CA ASN A 390 -11.88 -17.55 -11.27
C ASN A 390 -12.19 -16.09 -11.61
N HIS A 391 -11.53 -15.13 -10.95
CA HIS A 391 -11.68 -13.69 -11.19
C HIS A 391 -13.12 -13.17 -10.99
N ARG A 392 -13.83 -13.72 -9.99
CA ARG A 392 -15.14 -13.24 -9.54
C ARG A 392 -15.05 -12.60 -8.15
N LEU A 393 -15.95 -11.66 -7.87
CA LEU A 393 -16.07 -11.02 -6.56
C LEU A 393 -17.29 -11.51 -5.81
N TRP A 394 -17.08 -11.81 -4.54
CA TRP A 394 -18.12 -12.21 -3.60
C TRP A 394 -18.12 -11.25 -2.43
N THR A 395 -19.30 -10.85 -1.96
CA THR A 395 -19.48 -9.95 -0.82
C THR A 395 -20.19 -10.66 0.32
N VAL A 396 -19.88 -10.29 1.55
CA VAL A 396 -20.58 -10.73 2.76
C VAL A 396 -20.72 -9.53 3.69
N GLY A 397 -21.76 -9.57 4.51
CA GLY A 397 -22.05 -8.56 5.51
C GLY A 397 -22.90 -7.41 4.99
N TYR A 398 -22.82 -6.25 5.65
CA TYR A 398 -23.69 -5.11 5.41
C TYR A 398 -23.04 -4.03 4.55
N GLY A 399 -23.78 -3.56 3.55
CA GLY A 399 -23.33 -2.53 2.61
C GLY A 399 -22.77 -3.09 1.31
N VAL A 400 -22.21 -2.20 0.48
CA VAL A 400 -21.53 -2.52 -0.79
C VAL A 400 -22.34 -3.42 -1.74
N GLY A 401 -23.63 -3.17 -1.84
CA GLY A 401 -24.57 -3.92 -2.68
C GLY A 401 -25.56 -4.77 -1.88
N ASN A 402 -25.26 -5.05 -0.61
CA ASN A 402 -26.18 -5.75 0.28
C ASN A 402 -27.07 -4.74 1.03
N ALA A 403 -28.38 -4.81 0.79
CA ALA A 403 -29.36 -3.96 1.47
C ALA A 403 -29.56 -4.33 2.95
N THR A 404 -29.32 -5.59 3.29
CA THR A 404 -29.30 -6.16 4.65
C THR A 404 -27.98 -6.89 4.86
N ALA A 405 -27.65 -7.23 6.12
CA ALA A 405 -26.47 -8.04 6.39
C ALA A 405 -26.58 -9.39 5.65
N ALA A 406 -25.69 -9.64 4.70
CA ALA A 406 -25.62 -10.92 4.01
C ALA A 406 -24.85 -11.93 4.87
N GLU A 407 -25.53 -12.97 5.34
CA GLU A 407 -24.95 -14.04 6.16
C GLU A 407 -24.14 -15.07 5.35
N LYS A 408 -24.28 -15.03 4.03
CA LYS A 408 -23.59 -15.90 3.07
C LYS A 408 -22.98 -15.04 1.98
N LEU A 409 -21.99 -15.61 1.30
CA LEU A 409 -21.36 -14.96 0.16
C LEU A 409 -22.37 -14.72 -0.97
N VAL A 410 -22.45 -13.47 -1.42
CA VAL A 410 -23.27 -13.02 -2.54
C VAL A 410 -22.37 -12.64 -3.71
N LEU A 411 -22.64 -13.20 -4.88
CA LEU A 411 -21.91 -12.90 -6.11
C LEU A 411 -22.19 -11.46 -6.57
N VAL A 412 -21.14 -10.72 -6.92
CA VAL A 412 -21.28 -9.40 -7.55
C VAL A 412 -21.52 -9.58 -9.05
N GLU A 413 -22.78 -9.78 -9.44
CA GLU A 413 -23.16 -10.08 -10.84
C GLU A 413 -22.96 -8.90 -11.80
N ALA A 414 -23.01 -7.68 -11.29
CA ALA A 414 -22.92 -6.46 -12.09
C ALA A 414 -21.54 -6.22 -12.74
N LEU A 415 -20.50 -6.92 -12.28
CA LEU A 415 -19.18 -6.89 -12.91
C LEU A 415 -19.06 -8.00 -13.95
N PRO A 416 -18.28 -7.80 -15.03
CA PRO A 416 -18.05 -8.86 -16.00
C PRO A 416 -17.31 -10.03 -15.36
N GLN A 417 -18.00 -11.17 -15.29
CA GLN A 417 -17.53 -12.36 -14.59
C GLN A 417 -16.26 -12.89 -15.23
N GLY A 418 -15.26 -13.25 -14.42
CA GLY A 418 -14.00 -13.78 -14.92
C GLY A 418 -12.98 -12.73 -15.38
N SER A 419 -13.24 -11.44 -15.13
CA SER A 419 -12.39 -10.35 -15.60
C SER A 419 -11.76 -9.50 -14.50
N VAL A 420 -12.11 -9.74 -13.22
CA VAL A 420 -11.63 -8.92 -12.10
C VAL A 420 -10.16 -9.23 -11.82
N GLU A 421 -9.32 -8.20 -11.90
CA GLU A 421 -7.88 -8.30 -11.66
C GLU A 421 -7.50 -8.04 -10.20
N ASN A 422 -8.17 -7.07 -9.56
CA ASN A 422 -7.82 -6.65 -8.20
C ASN A 422 -8.99 -5.93 -7.52
N VAL A 423 -8.93 -5.86 -6.20
CA VAL A 423 -9.95 -5.25 -5.36
C VAL A 423 -9.30 -4.58 -4.14
N TRP A 424 -9.84 -3.43 -3.74
CA TRP A 424 -9.48 -2.67 -2.54
C TRP A 424 -10.75 -2.20 -1.85
N ALA A 425 -10.69 -2.03 -0.54
CA ALA A 425 -11.80 -1.51 0.24
C ALA A 425 -11.38 -0.25 0.98
N GLY A 426 -12.29 0.73 1.00
CA GLY A 426 -12.34 1.71 2.09
C GLY A 426 -13.23 1.18 3.20
N LEU A 427 -13.51 2.02 4.19
CA LEU A 427 -14.41 1.65 5.29
C LEU A 427 -15.84 1.39 4.81
N GLU A 428 -16.31 2.11 3.79
CA GLU A 428 -17.74 2.14 3.42
C GLU A 428 -17.98 1.76 1.94
N TYR A 429 -16.92 1.54 1.16
CA TYR A 429 -17.00 1.28 -0.28
C TYR A 429 -15.86 0.37 -0.77
N VAL A 430 -16.01 -0.13 -1.99
CA VAL A 430 -15.03 -1.00 -2.65
C VAL A 430 -14.65 -0.42 -4.00
N VAL A 431 -13.38 -0.59 -4.36
CA VAL A 431 -12.83 -0.29 -5.67
C VAL A 431 -12.33 -1.59 -6.29
N ALA A 432 -12.75 -1.89 -7.51
CA ALA A 432 -12.29 -3.06 -8.25
C ALA A 432 -11.80 -2.68 -9.64
N THR A 433 -10.90 -3.49 -10.19
CA THR A 433 -10.42 -3.32 -11.56
C THR A 433 -10.74 -4.55 -12.40
N THR A 434 -11.27 -4.34 -13.60
CA THR A 434 -11.51 -5.41 -14.58
C THR A 434 -10.67 -5.21 -15.83
N ARG A 435 -10.43 -6.30 -16.57
CA ARG A 435 -9.87 -6.23 -17.92
C ARG A 435 -10.89 -6.64 -18.96
N GLU A 436 -11.18 -5.72 -19.87
CA GLU A 436 -12.11 -5.91 -20.98
C GLU A 436 -11.46 -5.39 -22.26
N ASP A 437 -11.44 -6.22 -23.31
CA ASP A 437 -10.82 -5.89 -24.61
C ASP A 437 -9.37 -5.39 -24.51
N GLY A 438 -8.62 -5.93 -23.53
CA GLY A 438 -7.24 -5.53 -23.24
C GLY A 438 -7.09 -4.25 -22.41
N ASN A 439 -8.17 -3.51 -22.18
CA ASN A 439 -8.18 -2.26 -21.41
C ASN A 439 -8.57 -2.52 -19.94
N VAL A 440 -7.95 -1.78 -19.03
CA VAL A 440 -8.32 -1.80 -17.61
C VAL A 440 -9.46 -0.82 -17.37
N LYS A 441 -10.49 -1.27 -16.67
CA LYS A 441 -11.58 -0.43 -16.16
C LYS A 441 -11.55 -0.40 -14.64
N VAL A 442 -11.96 0.72 -14.06
CA VAL A 442 -12.05 0.93 -12.62
C VAL A 442 -13.52 1.04 -12.24
N TRP A 443 -13.92 0.32 -11.20
CA TRP A 443 -15.28 0.27 -10.68
C TRP A 443 -15.31 0.67 -9.22
N ILE A 444 -16.36 1.36 -8.78
CA ILE A 444 -16.56 1.77 -7.40
C ILE A 444 -18.03 1.62 -7.00
N TRP A 445 -18.30 1.16 -5.79
CA TRP A 445 -19.65 1.07 -5.21
C TRP A 445 -19.60 0.97 -3.68
N GLY A 446 -20.73 1.17 -3.02
CA GLY A 446 -20.87 1.40 -1.58
C GLY A 446 -21.15 2.86 -1.28
N ILE A 447 -20.82 3.32 -0.08
CA ILE A 447 -20.88 4.75 0.28
C ILE A 447 -19.59 5.40 -0.21
N LEU A 448 -19.68 6.04 -1.37
CA LEU A 448 -18.53 6.67 -2.02
C LEU A 448 -17.88 7.74 -1.12
N PRO A 449 -16.65 8.18 -1.42
CA PRO A 449 -16.07 9.29 -0.68
C PRO A 449 -17.02 10.49 -0.65
N ARG A 450 -17.13 11.15 0.51
CA ARG A 450 -18.20 12.13 0.80
C ARG A 450 -18.24 13.31 -0.16
N SER A 451 -17.09 13.65 -0.73
CA SER A 451 -16.92 14.67 -1.76
C SER A 451 -17.62 14.33 -3.08
N ILE A 452 -17.86 13.05 -3.35
CA ILE A 452 -18.44 12.53 -4.60
C ILE A 452 -19.95 12.33 -4.46
N ALA A 453 -20.36 11.54 -3.47
CA ALA A 453 -21.76 11.21 -3.24
C ALA A 453 -22.02 10.90 -1.77
N THR A 454 -23.18 11.32 -1.27
CA THR A 454 -23.66 11.01 0.08
C THR A 454 -24.64 9.84 0.10
N VAL A 455 -25.19 9.48 -1.06
CA VAL A 455 -26.11 8.36 -1.22
C VAL A 455 -25.32 7.11 -1.61
N PRO A 456 -25.56 5.95 -0.97
CA PRO A 456 -24.89 4.71 -1.34
C PRO A 456 -25.19 4.31 -2.79
N VAL A 457 -24.15 3.89 -3.50
CA VAL A 457 -24.26 3.27 -4.81
C VAL A 457 -24.24 1.76 -4.62
N THR A 458 -25.35 1.07 -4.88
CA THR A 458 -25.48 -0.38 -4.61
C THR A 458 -24.87 -1.25 -5.70
N THR A 459 -24.74 -0.74 -6.92
CA THR A 459 -24.17 -1.47 -8.05
C THR A 459 -22.82 -0.87 -8.48
N PRO A 460 -21.82 -1.70 -8.80
CA PRO A 460 -20.54 -1.27 -9.38
C PRO A 460 -20.71 -0.21 -10.49
N MET A 461 -20.22 1.00 -10.24
CA MET A 461 -20.20 2.09 -11.20
C MET A 461 -18.80 2.25 -11.78
N GLN A 462 -18.69 2.35 -13.11
CA GLN A 462 -17.40 2.58 -13.76
C GLN A 462 -16.95 4.03 -13.53
N VAL A 463 -15.72 4.21 -13.03
CA VAL A 463 -15.07 5.52 -12.92
C VAL A 463 -14.23 5.76 -14.18
N PRO A 464 -14.57 6.75 -15.01
CA PRO A 464 -13.83 7.00 -16.24
C PRO A 464 -12.44 7.54 -15.94
N PHE A 465 -11.48 7.16 -16.78
CA PHE A 465 -10.13 7.72 -16.78
C PHE A 465 -9.51 7.59 -18.16
N THR A 466 -8.45 8.36 -18.41
CA THR A 466 -7.66 8.24 -19.64
C THR A 466 -6.24 7.92 -19.25
N VAL A 467 -5.68 6.83 -19.80
CA VAL A 467 -4.25 6.52 -19.65
C VAL A 467 -3.47 7.70 -20.23
N PRO A 468 -2.69 8.40 -19.42
CA PRO A 468 -1.95 9.54 -19.91
C PRO A 468 -0.98 9.12 -21.02
N LYS A 469 -0.88 9.90 -22.09
CA LYS A 469 0.10 9.64 -23.13
C LYS A 469 1.50 9.93 -22.59
N SER A 470 2.45 9.05 -22.90
CA SER A 470 3.87 9.33 -22.64
C SER A 470 4.35 10.49 -23.51
N PRO A 471 5.40 11.24 -23.08
CA PRO A 471 6.00 12.27 -23.93
C PRO A 471 6.42 11.74 -25.31
N ARG A 472 6.91 10.50 -25.38
CA ARG A 472 7.23 9.83 -26.64
C ARG A 472 5.98 9.54 -27.48
N GLN A 473 4.89 9.09 -26.87
CA GLN A 473 3.63 8.84 -27.57
C GLN A 473 3.04 10.15 -28.11
N GLN A 474 3.11 11.21 -27.33
CA GLN A 474 2.70 12.55 -27.75
C GLN A 474 3.55 13.01 -28.93
N TYR A 475 4.88 12.88 -28.85
CA TYR A 475 5.78 13.18 -29.96
C TYR A 475 5.50 12.34 -31.22
N LEU A 476 5.24 11.04 -31.10
CA LEU A 476 4.90 10.18 -32.23
C LEU A 476 3.53 10.54 -32.84
N ASP A 477 2.56 10.93 -32.02
CA ASP A 477 1.26 11.42 -32.49
C ASP A 477 1.42 12.74 -33.26
N GLU A 478 2.35 13.60 -32.83
CA GLU A 478 2.73 14.86 -33.50
C GLU A 478 3.62 14.62 -34.74
N ASN A 479 4.21 13.42 -34.90
CA ASN A 479 5.09 13.04 -36.02
C ASN A 479 4.64 11.71 -36.67
N PRO A 480 3.55 11.71 -37.48
CA PRO A 480 2.89 10.50 -37.98
C PRO A 480 3.77 9.60 -38.86
N SER A 481 4.75 10.16 -39.56
CA SER A 481 5.70 9.40 -40.38
C SER A 481 6.55 8.45 -39.54
N LEU A 482 7.04 8.92 -38.38
CA LEU A 482 7.83 8.12 -37.43
C LEU A 482 6.98 7.08 -36.69
N LYS A 483 5.69 7.37 -36.51
CA LYS A 483 4.73 6.47 -35.84
C LYS A 483 4.46 5.20 -36.67
N ASN A 484 4.41 5.33 -37.99
CA ASN A 484 4.20 4.20 -38.89
C ASN A 484 5.41 3.25 -38.87
N ASP A 485 6.63 3.77 -38.83
CA ASP A 485 7.85 2.95 -38.74
C ASP A 485 7.97 2.24 -37.38
N CYS A 486 7.53 2.87 -36.29
CA CYS A 486 7.59 2.30 -34.93
C CYS A 486 6.50 1.24 -34.67
N SER A 487 5.42 1.22 -35.45
CA SER A 487 4.28 0.31 -35.27
C SER A 487 4.61 -1.17 -35.51
N GLN A 488 5.68 -1.47 -36.25
CA GLN A 488 6.18 -2.83 -36.47
C GLN A 488 7.00 -3.40 -35.30
N GLU A 489 7.53 -2.55 -34.40
CA GLU A 489 8.35 -2.97 -33.24
C GLU A 489 7.55 -3.20 -31.93
N GLN A 490 6.26 -2.84 -31.88
CA GLN A 490 5.45 -2.82 -30.64
C GLN A 490 4.51 -4.04 -30.46
N ARG A 491 4.94 -5.26 -30.80
CA ARG A 491 4.13 -6.47 -30.55
C ARG A 491 4.31 -7.11 -29.16
N ASP A 492 5.33 -6.72 -28.40
CA ASP A 492 5.61 -7.24 -27.04
C ASP A 492 5.73 -6.11 -26.01
N GLY A 493 4.62 -5.43 -25.70
CA GLY A 493 4.51 -4.50 -24.56
C GLY A 493 3.67 -5.11 -23.44
N GLU A 494 4.04 -4.87 -22.17
CA GLU A 494 3.18 -5.25 -21.05
C GLU A 494 1.86 -4.47 -21.11
N LYS A 495 0.81 -5.04 -20.52
CA LYS A 495 -0.52 -4.43 -20.51
C LYS A 495 -0.61 -3.40 -19.39
N VAL A 496 -1.38 -2.32 -19.62
CA VAL A 496 -1.73 -1.34 -18.58
C VAL A 496 -2.34 -2.07 -17.38
N LYS A 497 -1.95 -1.71 -16.16
CA LYS A 497 -2.43 -2.31 -14.90
C LYS A 497 -2.52 -1.28 -13.77
N ILE A 498 -3.48 -1.44 -12.87
CA ILE A 498 -3.49 -0.71 -11.59
C ILE A 498 -2.75 -1.57 -10.57
N THR A 499 -1.70 -1.01 -9.99
CA THR A 499 -0.76 -1.74 -9.12
C THR A 499 -1.04 -1.55 -7.64
N ALA A 500 -1.57 -0.39 -7.25
CA ALA A 500 -1.91 -0.07 -5.87
C ALA A 500 -3.07 0.93 -5.79
N ALA A 501 -3.76 0.94 -4.64
CA ALA A 501 -4.82 1.88 -4.36
C ALA A 501 -4.86 2.26 -2.87
N ALA A 502 -5.05 3.55 -2.59
CA ALA A 502 -5.39 4.06 -1.26
C ALA A 502 -6.86 4.49 -1.25
N CYS A 503 -7.65 3.96 -0.33
CA CYS A 503 -9.06 4.27 -0.19
C CYS A 503 -9.31 4.99 1.15
N THR A 504 -9.88 6.20 1.10
CA THR A 504 -10.19 7.04 2.27
C THR A 504 -11.64 7.53 2.24
N ARG A 505 -12.12 8.19 3.30
CA ARG A 505 -13.49 8.73 3.28
C ARG A 505 -13.69 9.93 2.35
N ASP A 506 -12.62 10.57 1.92
CA ASP A 506 -12.70 11.81 1.14
C ASP A 506 -12.14 11.64 -0.29
N HIS A 507 -11.26 10.66 -0.54
CA HIS A 507 -10.71 10.34 -1.85
C HIS A 507 -10.22 8.89 -2.03
N VAL A 508 -10.02 8.51 -3.29
CA VAL A 508 -9.28 7.33 -3.74
C VAL A 508 -8.03 7.79 -4.50
N ILE A 509 -6.89 7.15 -4.27
CA ILE A 509 -5.67 7.31 -5.08
C ILE A 509 -5.31 5.97 -5.70
N LEU A 510 -4.99 5.96 -6.99
CA LEU A 510 -4.58 4.77 -7.74
C LEU A 510 -3.18 4.96 -8.35
N VAL A 511 -2.38 3.89 -8.35
CA VAL A 511 -1.10 3.84 -9.07
C VAL A 511 -1.28 2.99 -10.32
N LEU A 512 -1.29 3.63 -11.48
CA LEU A 512 -1.42 3.01 -12.79
C LEU A 512 -0.02 2.82 -13.40
N ASP A 513 0.27 1.62 -13.90
CA ASP A 513 1.42 1.33 -14.76
C ASP A 513 0.90 1.22 -16.20
N ASP A 514 1.48 1.99 -17.12
CA ASP A 514 1.08 2.05 -18.52
C ASP A 514 1.55 0.86 -19.37
N GLY A 515 2.37 -0.04 -18.79
CA GLY A 515 2.87 -1.25 -19.44
C GLY A 515 3.99 -1.00 -20.46
N LYS A 516 4.55 0.21 -20.54
CA LYS A 516 5.46 0.62 -21.62
C LYS A 516 6.96 0.77 -21.27
N GLY A 517 7.58 -0.02 -20.36
CA GLY A 517 9.07 -0.19 -20.30
C GLY A 517 9.93 -0.43 -18.98
N ARG A 518 10.43 0.57 -18.22
CA ARG A 518 11.05 0.70 -16.86
C ARG A 518 10.38 1.81 -16.00
N ASN A 519 10.01 1.55 -14.74
CA ASN A 519 9.14 2.39 -13.89
C ASN A 519 9.59 3.86 -13.68
N VAL A 520 8.88 4.83 -14.27
CA VAL A 520 9.12 6.27 -14.11
C VAL A 520 7.80 6.98 -13.89
N TRP A 521 7.70 7.82 -12.86
CA TRP A 521 6.50 8.63 -12.70
C TRP A 521 6.32 9.63 -13.85
N ALA A 522 5.15 9.64 -14.49
CA ALA A 522 4.80 10.57 -15.54
C ALA A 522 3.80 11.63 -15.05
N GLU A 523 4.25 12.87 -15.17
CA GLU A 523 3.81 14.01 -14.39
C GLU A 523 2.57 14.71 -14.96
N CYS A 524 1.87 15.44 -14.09
CA CYS A 524 1.06 16.59 -14.48
C CYS A 524 1.69 17.84 -13.85
N VAL A 525 2.05 18.84 -14.65
CA VAL A 525 2.81 20.03 -14.22
C VAL A 525 2.05 20.89 -13.20
N GLN A 526 0.72 20.89 -13.25
CA GLN A 526 -0.12 21.68 -12.33
C GLN A 526 -1.29 20.85 -11.79
N PRO A 527 -1.79 21.15 -10.57
CA PRO A 527 -3.08 20.63 -10.11
C PRO A 527 -4.17 21.04 -11.12
N PRO A 528 -5.26 20.26 -11.24
CA PRO A 528 -6.41 20.70 -12.01
C PRO A 528 -6.80 22.12 -11.60
N ARG A 529 -7.10 22.97 -12.58
CA ARG A 529 -7.46 24.39 -12.35
C ARG A 529 -8.72 24.54 -11.50
N ASP A 530 -9.47 23.46 -11.37
CA ASP A 530 -10.70 23.37 -10.61
C ASP A 530 -10.35 23.18 -9.11
N LYS A 531 -10.07 24.30 -8.41
CA LYS A 531 -10.77 24.46 -7.12
C LYS A 531 -12.24 24.30 -7.50
N GLY A 532 -12.92 23.30 -6.92
CA GLY A 532 -14.22 22.81 -7.41
C GLY A 532 -15.04 23.92 -8.04
N THR A 533 -15.46 23.73 -9.29
CA THR A 533 -16.11 24.74 -10.13
C THR A 533 -17.13 25.56 -9.35
N ASP A 534 -16.71 26.73 -8.85
CA ASP A 534 -17.59 27.86 -8.62
C ASP A 534 -17.92 28.42 -9.99
N LEU A 535 -18.93 27.88 -10.68
CA LEU A 535 -19.57 28.58 -11.79
C LEU A 535 -21.05 28.18 -11.93
N VAL A 536 -21.88 29.13 -11.46
CA VAL A 536 -23.25 29.52 -11.89
C VAL A 536 -24.41 28.56 -11.65
#